data_AF-R6LXY6-F1
#
_entry.id   AF-R6LXY6-F1
#
_cell.length_a   1.000
_cell.length_b   1.000
_cell.length_c   1.000
_cell.angle_alpha   90.00
_cell.angle_beta   90.00
_cell.angle_gamma   90.00
#
_symmetry.space_group_name_H-M   'P 1'
#
loop_
_entity.id
_entity.type
_entity.pdbx_description
1 polymer ?
#
loop_
_entity_poly.entity_id
_entity_poly.type
_entity_poly.pdbx_seq_one_letter_code
_entity_poly.pdbx_strand_id
1 'polypeptide(L)'
;MNNTNEMYYRIFNQLDAEVFTDTVLEQGQQIIGERLKEIVSILDENYGSHRKSFDMGGFVLFFPTEESYKKLIDKIMEFYHLQNNLCEYEEIIGERAINNVEWHEKLWMLSSDDAITIIYPTEVSVNA
;
A
#
# COMPACT_ATOMS: atom_id res chain seq x y z
N MET A 1 21.63 -9.70 -1.43
CA MET A 1 20.42 -9.39 -2.20
C MET A 1 19.24 -9.77 -1.32
N ASN A 2 18.51 -8.78 -0.80
CA ASN A 2 17.29 -9.05 -0.04
C ASN A 2 16.24 -9.56 -1.02
N ASN A 3 15.62 -10.69 -0.70
CA ASN A 3 14.65 -11.34 -1.57
C ASN A 3 13.31 -10.59 -1.46
N THR A 4 13.16 -9.49 -2.21
CA THR A 4 11.96 -8.62 -2.20
C THR A 4 10.69 -9.35 -2.64
N ASN A 5 10.82 -10.52 -3.29
CA ASN A 5 9.73 -11.35 -3.80
C ASN A 5 8.85 -12.00 -2.70
N GLU A 6 9.25 -11.90 -1.42
CA GLU A 6 8.48 -12.49 -0.30
C GLU A 6 8.09 -11.48 0.77
N MET A 7 8.23 -10.17 0.51
CA MET A 7 8.03 -9.14 1.52
C MET A 7 6.92 -8.17 1.14
N TYR A 8 6.19 -7.72 2.15
CA TYR A 8 5.36 -6.52 2.13
C TYR A 8 5.75 -5.66 3.33
N TYR A 9 5.41 -4.39 3.26
CA TYR A 9 5.72 -3.40 4.29
C TYR A 9 4.42 -2.90 4.93
N ARG A 10 4.48 -2.67 6.25
CA ARG A 10 3.42 -2.01 6.99
C ARG A 10 3.88 -0.60 7.31
N ILE A 11 3.10 0.39 6.93
CA ILE A 11 3.44 1.80 7.06
C ILE A 11 2.36 2.45 7.91
N PHE A 12 2.69 2.86 9.14
CA PHE A 12 1.71 3.32 10.12
C PHE A 12 1.62 4.84 10.20
N ASN A 13 2.75 5.54 10.02
CA ASN A 13 2.88 6.96 10.28
C ASN A 13 3.83 7.62 9.28
N GLN A 14 3.95 8.95 9.37
CA GLN A 14 4.80 9.75 8.49
C GLN A 14 6.28 9.31 8.51
N LEU A 15 6.82 8.95 9.68
CA LEU A 15 8.22 8.52 9.79
C LEU A 15 8.46 7.20 9.03
N ASP A 16 7.54 6.24 9.17
CA ASP A 16 7.62 4.97 8.42
C ASP A 16 7.60 5.23 6.92
N ALA A 17 6.71 6.12 6.46
CA ALA A 17 6.61 6.47 5.05
C ALA A 17 7.89 7.14 4.54
N GLU A 18 8.44 8.11 5.27
CA GLU A 18 9.69 8.79 4.90
C GLU A 18 10.86 7.82 4.79
N VAL A 19 11.10 7.02 5.83
CA VAL A 19 12.18 6.03 5.83
C VAL A 19 11.98 5.02 4.70
N PHE A 20 10.75 4.55 4.50
CA PHE A 20 10.45 3.61 3.42
C PHE A 20 10.72 4.22 2.04
N THR A 21 10.21 5.43 1.77
CA THR A 21 10.39 6.07 0.46
C THR A 21 11.85 6.33 0.14
N ASP A 22 12.65 6.71 1.14
CA ASP A 22 14.06 7.05 0.94
C ASP A 22 14.95 5.81 0.77
N THR A 23 14.51 4.65 1.26
CA THR A 23 15.32 3.42 1.28
C THR A 23 14.89 2.34 0.30
N VAL A 24 13.63 2.35 -0.15
CA VAL A 24 13.05 1.23 -0.92
C VAL A 24 12.57 1.63 -2.32
N LEU A 25 12.11 2.87 -2.53
CA LEU A 25 11.55 3.25 -3.84
C LEU A 25 12.65 3.65 -4.82
N GLU A 26 12.60 3.08 -6.03
CA GLU A 26 13.52 3.41 -7.12
C GLU A 26 13.14 4.72 -7.83
N GLN A 27 14.11 5.32 -8.54
CA GLN A 27 13.84 6.44 -9.44
C GLN A 27 12.79 6.04 -10.48
N GLY A 28 11.64 6.71 -10.47
CA GLY A 28 10.47 6.38 -11.30
C GLY A 28 9.21 6.01 -10.50
N GLN A 29 9.34 5.71 -9.20
CA GLN A 29 8.21 5.43 -8.31
C GLN A 29 7.91 6.60 -7.35
N GLN A 30 8.38 7.81 -7.67
CA GLN A 30 8.21 8.99 -6.80
C GLN A 30 6.74 9.26 -6.46
N ILE A 31 5.85 9.11 -7.43
CA ILE A 31 4.40 9.30 -7.23
C ILE A 31 3.81 8.33 -6.20
N ILE A 32 4.36 7.13 -6.10
CA ILE A 32 3.96 6.13 -5.10
C ILE A 32 4.41 6.58 -3.71
N GLY A 33 5.63 7.12 -3.61
CA GLY A 33 6.14 7.66 -2.36
C GLY A 33 5.37 8.90 -1.89
N GLU A 34 5.00 9.78 -2.80
CA GLU A 34 4.15 10.94 -2.51
C GLU A 34 2.77 10.49 -2.05
N ARG A 35 2.17 9.51 -2.73
CA ARG A 35 0.87 8.97 -2.36
C ARG A 35 0.87 8.28 -0.99
N LEU A 36 1.92 7.52 -0.69
CA LEU A 36 2.11 6.92 0.63
C LEU A 36 2.15 7.99 1.73
N LYS A 37 2.95 9.04 1.53
CA LYS A 37 3.07 10.18 2.47
C LYS A 37 1.74 10.90 2.66
N GLU A 38 0.97 11.10 1.58
CA GLU A 38 -0.35 11.72 1.65
C GLU A 38 -1.31 10.89 2.51
N ILE A 39 -1.42 9.58 2.26
CA ILE A 39 -2.29 8.68 3.01
C ILE A 39 -1.93 8.71 4.50
N VAL A 40 -0.65 8.55 4.84
CA VAL A 40 -0.25 8.56 6.27
C VAL A 40 -0.38 9.93 6.91
N SER A 41 -0.20 11.04 6.18
CA SER A 41 -0.45 12.39 6.70
C SER A 41 -1.91 12.57 7.10
N ILE A 42 -2.84 12.15 6.23
CA ILE A 42 -4.28 12.19 6.55
C ILE A 42 -4.56 11.38 7.81
N LEU A 43 -4.02 10.17 7.90
CA LEU A 43 -4.21 9.37 9.09
C LEU A 43 -3.58 10.06 10.31
N ASP A 44 -2.32 10.52 10.25
CA ASP A 44 -1.59 11.19 11.34
C ASP A 44 -2.31 12.44 11.87
N GLU A 45 -2.93 13.21 10.98
CA GLU A 45 -3.73 14.39 11.34
C GLU A 45 -4.99 14.02 12.13
N ASN A 46 -5.62 12.88 11.82
CA ASN A 46 -6.89 12.47 12.42
C ASN A 46 -6.72 11.60 13.67
N TYR A 47 -5.69 10.75 13.71
CA TYR A 47 -5.48 9.76 14.78
C TYR A 47 -4.12 9.90 15.49
N GLY A 48 -3.29 10.87 15.10
CA GLY A 48 -2.01 11.21 15.73
C GLY A 48 -0.77 10.58 15.07
N SER A 49 0.35 11.29 15.08
CA SER A 49 1.60 10.88 14.40
C SER A 49 2.45 9.82 15.13
N HIS A 50 2.04 9.42 16.33
CA HIS A 50 2.75 8.41 17.14
C HIS A 50 2.07 7.03 17.05
N ARG A 51 1.19 6.84 16.06
CA ARG A 51 0.47 5.58 15.84
C ARG A 51 1.41 4.40 15.69
N LYS A 52 1.01 3.31 16.35
CA LYS A 52 1.59 1.98 16.31
C LYS A 52 0.55 0.98 15.83
N SER A 53 0.95 -0.28 15.75
CA SER A 53 0.14 -1.38 15.24
C SER A 53 -1.17 -1.69 15.96
N PHE A 54 -1.41 -1.09 17.13
CA PHE A 54 -2.60 -1.29 17.96
C PHE A 54 -3.41 0.00 18.14
N ASP A 55 -2.92 1.11 17.59
CA ASP A 55 -3.61 2.39 17.64
C ASP A 55 -4.66 2.46 16.54
N MET A 56 -5.72 3.22 16.79
CA MET A 56 -6.80 3.46 15.82
C MET A 56 -6.30 4.26 14.63
N GLY A 57 -6.97 4.15 13.49
CA GLY A 57 -6.70 4.90 12.26
C GLY A 57 -6.15 4.03 11.13
N GLY A 58 -5.85 2.76 11.39
CA GLY A 58 -5.38 1.87 10.34
C GLY A 58 -3.94 2.08 9.87
N PHE A 59 -3.61 1.49 8.71
CA PHE A 59 -2.26 1.55 8.13
C PHE A 59 -2.26 1.17 6.64
N VAL A 60 -1.13 1.42 5.97
CA VAL A 60 -0.91 1.00 4.59
C VAL A 60 -0.12 -0.31 4.54
N LEU A 61 -0.58 -1.24 3.71
CA LEU A 61 0.15 -2.43 3.28
C LEU A 61 0.73 -2.18 1.88
N PHE A 62 2.05 -2.06 1.81
CA PHE A 62 2.75 -1.84 0.55
C PHE A 62 3.43 -3.11 0.05
N PHE A 63 3.13 -3.49 -1.19
CA PHE A 63 3.77 -4.60 -1.89
C PHE A 63 4.75 -4.05 -2.94
N PRO A 64 6.06 -4.35 -2.86
CA PRO A 64 7.02 -3.84 -3.82
C PRO A 64 6.93 -4.50 -5.19
N THR A 65 6.38 -5.71 -5.30
CA THR A 65 6.30 -6.48 -6.56
C THR A 65 4.95 -7.19 -6.67
N GLU A 66 4.55 -7.49 -7.91
CA GLU A 66 3.31 -8.23 -8.17
C GLU A 66 3.40 -9.66 -7.62
N GLU A 67 4.60 -10.25 -7.64
CA GLU A 67 4.86 -11.58 -7.09
C GLU A 67 4.59 -11.62 -5.58
N SER A 68 5.09 -10.64 -4.82
CA SER A 68 4.88 -10.62 -3.37
C SER A 68 3.41 -10.39 -3.01
N TYR A 69 2.72 -9.55 -3.79
CA TYR A 69 1.28 -9.36 -3.69
C TYR A 69 0.52 -10.68 -3.92
N LYS A 70 0.67 -11.30 -5.09
CA LYS A 70 -0.03 -12.56 -5.45
C LYS A 70 0.20 -13.67 -4.42
N LYS A 71 1.41 -13.76 -3.86
CA LYS A 71 1.77 -14.82 -2.91
C LYS A 71 1.16 -14.63 -1.52
N LEU A 72 0.94 -13.38 -1.08
CA LEU A 72 0.63 -13.06 0.31
C LEU A 72 -0.78 -12.50 0.50
N ILE A 73 -1.40 -11.95 -0.54
CA ILE A 73 -2.67 -11.23 -0.41
C ILE A 73 -3.78 -12.12 0.15
N ASP A 74 -3.91 -13.37 -0.31
CA ASP A 74 -4.96 -14.28 0.17
C ASP A 74 -4.88 -14.49 1.69
N LYS A 75 -3.66 -14.67 2.22
CA LYS A 75 -3.43 -14.84 3.67
C LYS A 75 -3.75 -13.57 4.46
N ILE A 76 -3.43 -12.42 3.88
CA ILE A 76 -3.68 -11.11 4.50
C ILE A 76 -5.18 -10.83 4.53
N MET A 77 -5.87 -11.06 3.41
CA MET A 77 -7.32 -10.90 3.32
C MET A 77 -8.04 -11.85 4.27
N GLU A 78 -7.61 -13.10 4.37
CA GLU A 78 -8.16 -14.05 5.35
C GLU A 78 -7.96 -13.56 6.79
N PHE A 79 -6.74 -13.14 7.14
CA PHE A 79 -6.39 -12.69 8.49
C PHE A 79 -7.17 -11.43 8.92
N TYR A 80 -7.32 -10.46 8.02
CA TYR A 80 -8.05 -9.21 8.28
C TYR A 80 -9.54 -9.29 7.90
N HIS A 81 -10.02 -10.47 7.50
CA HIS A 81 -11.41 -10.69 7.04
C HIS A 81 -11.85 -9.74 5.92
N LEU A 82 -10.95 -9.40 5.01
CA LEU A 82 -11.21 -8.54 3.87
C LEU A 82 -11.90 -9.33 2.75
N GLN A 83 -12.81 -8.67 2.04
CA GLN A 83 -13.46 -9.22 0.85
C GLN A 83 -13.32 -8.24 -0.30
N ASN A 84 -12.90 -8.70 -1.49
CA ASN A 84 -12.65 -7.83 -2.63
C ASN A 84 -13.89 -7.04 -3.08
N ASN A 85 -15.09 -7.61 -2.93
CA ASN A 85 -16.35 -6.95 -3.26
C ASN A 85 -16.83 -5.96 -2.20
N LEU A 86 -16.16 -5.88 -1.05
CA LEU A 86 -16.41 -4.91 0.02
C LEU A 86 -15.31 -3.84 0.09
N CYS A 87 -14.53 -3.70 -0.98
CA CYS A 87 -13.57 -2.61 -1.11
C CYS A 87 -14.35 -1.30 -1.23
N GLU A 88 -14.00 -0.30 -0.41
CA GLU A 88 -14.67 1.00 -0.40
C GLU A 88 -14.12 1.93 -1.49
N TYR A 89 -12.86 1.72 -1.85
CA TYR A 89 -12.15 2.54 -2.82
C TYR A 89 -11.16 1.69 -3.61
N GLU A 90 -11.07 1.94 -4.92
CA GLU A 90 -10.06 1.34 -5.79
C GLU A 90 -9.64 2.36 -6.86
N GLU A 91 -8.33 2.57 -7.01
CA GLU A 91 -7.77 3.48 -8.00
C GLU A 91 -6.42 2.97 -8.53
N ILE A 92 -6.05 3.43 -9.74
CA ILE A 92 -4.70 3.28 -10.29
C ILE A 92 -3.91 4.56 -9.97
N ILE A 93 -2.76 4.41 -9.31
CA ILE A 93 -1.89 5.53 -8.94
C ILE A 93 -0.99 5.89 -10.13
N GLY A 94 -0.99 7.17 -10.52
CA GLY A 94 -0.09 7.72 -11.54
C GLY A 94 -0.52 7.40 -12.98
N GLU A 95 0.44 7.45 -13.91
CA GLU A 95 0.15 7.12 -15.32
C GLU A 95 0.02 5.62 -15.49
N ARG A 96 -0.94 5.21 -16.33
CA ARG A 96 -1.16 3.80 -16.65
C ARG A 96 0.04 3.21 -17.39
N ALA A 97 0.48 2.05 -16.94
CA ALA A 97 1.49 1.20 -17.58
C ALA A 97 2.89 1.85 -17.77
N ILE A 98 3.35 2.68 -16.82
CA ILE A 98 4.76 3.12 -16.82
C ILE A 98 5.66 1.88 -16.72
N ASN A 99 6.56 1.70 -17.68
CA ASN A 99 7.42 0.52 -17.77
C ASN A 99 6.65 -0.82 -17.74
N ASN A 100 5.44 -0.86 -18.31
CA ASN A 100 4.54 -2.02 -18.27
C ASN A 100 4.08 -2.40 -16.85
N VAL A 101 4.08 -1.45 -15.91
CA VAL A 101 3.58 -1.65 -14.55
C VAL A 101 2.48 -0.64 -14.24
N GLU A 102 1.37 -1.11 -13.69
CA GLU A 102 0.32 -0.29 -13.09
C GLU A 102 0.34 -0.46 -11.58
N TRP A 103 0.26 0.64 -10.84
CA TRP A 103 0.16 0.64 -9.39
C TRP A 103 -1.30 0.83 -8.98
N HIS A 104 -1.77 -0.01 -8.07
CA HIS A 104 -3.14 -0.02 -7.58
C HIS A 104 -3.16 0.40 -6.12
N GLU A 105 -4.18 1.15 -5.75
CA GLU A 105 -4.56 1.49 -4.38
C GLU A 105 -5.96 0.92 -4.11
N LYS A 106 -6.11 0.21 -3.00
CA LYS A 106 -7.40 -0.29 -2.54
C LYS A 106 -7.60 -0.02 -1.06
N LEU A 107 -8.78 0.42 -0.64
CA LEU A 107 -9.09 0.70 0.76
C LEU A 107 -10.26 -0.16 1.24
N TRP A 108 -10.09 -0.73 2.44
CA TRP A 108 -11.15 -1.37 3.21
C TRP A 108 -11.30 -0.69 4.55
N MET A 109 -12.54 -0.46 4.97
CA MET A 109 -12.84 -0.08 6.35
C MET A 109 -12.99 -1.35 7.19
N LEU A 110 -12.23 -1.46 8.28
CA LEU A 110 -12.35 -2.53 9.26
C LEU A 110 -13.39 -2.21 10.33
N SER A 111 -13.53 -0.92 10.66
CA SER A 111 -14.48 -0.39 11.63
C SER A 111 -14.81 1.07 11.28
N SER A 112 -15.49 1.80 12.16
CA SER A 112 -15.67 3.25 12.01
C SER A 112 -14.36 4.04 12.03
N ASP A 113 -13.35 3.51 12.71
CA ASP A 113 -12.12 4.23 13.07
C ASP A 113 -10.85 3.55 12.56
N ASP A 114 -10.97 2.42 11.85
CA ASP A 114 -9.83 1.70 11.30
C ASP A 114 -10.04 1.33 9.83
N ALA A 115 -8.99 1.53 9.03
CA ALA A 115 -8.94 1.17 7.63
C ALA A 115 -7.64 0.44 7.27
N ILE A 116 -7.67 -0.36 6.22
CA ILE A 116 -6.48 -0.89 5.57
C ILE A 116 -6.46 -0.38 4.15
N THR A 117 -5.39 0.33 3.80
CA THR A 117 -5.07 0.65 2.41
C THR A 117 -4.02 -0.32 1.92
N ILE A 118 -4.25 -0.95 0.77
CA ILE A 118 -3.29 -1.85 0.12
C ILE A 118 -2.81 -1.17 -1.15
N ILE A 119 -1.48 -1.07 -1.31
CA ILE A 119 -0.83 -0.57 -2.52
C ILE A 119 0.04 -1.67 -3.12
N TYR A 120 -0.16 -1.97 -4.40
CA TYR A 120 0.57 -3.04 -5.08
C TYR A 120 0.69 -2.80 -6.59
N PRO A 121 1.74 -3.33 -7.25
CA PRO A 121 1.89 -3.26 -8.68
C PRO A 121 1.30 -4.48 -9.39
N THR A 122 0.93 -4.30 -10.66
CA THR A 122 0.62 -5.37 -11.61
C THR A 122 1.34 -5.14 -12.94
N GLU A 123 1.91 -6.18 -13.53
CA GLU A 123 2.43 -6.12 -14.89
C GLU A 123 1.26 -6.02 -15.90
N VAL A 124 1.38 -5.08 -16.82
CA VAL A 124 0.40 -4.87 -17.89
C VAL A 124 1.03 -5.26 -19.21
N SER A 125 0.44 -6.25 -19.87
CA SER A 125 0.81 -6.61 -21.24
C SER A 125 0.30 -5.54 -22.19
N VAL A 126 1.19 -4.75 -22.78
CA VAL A 126 0.83 -3.93 -23.94
C VAL A 126 0.58 -4.90 -25.09
N ASN A 127 -0.68 -5.18 -25.41
CA ASN A 127 -1.03 -5.89 -26.64
C ASN A 127 -0.53 -5.03 -27.81
N ALA A 128 0.52 -5.51 -28.48
CA ALA A 128 1.07 -4.93 -29.70
C ALA A 128 0.11 -5.07 -30.88
#